data_AF-A0A659UES5-F1
#
_entry.id   AF-A0A659UES5-F1
#
_cell.length_a   1.000
_cell.length_b   1.000
_cell.length_c   1.000
_cell.angle_alpha   90.00
_cell.angle_beta   90.00
_cell.angle_gamma   90.00
#
_symmetry.space_group_name_H-M   'P 1'
#
loop_
_entity.id
_entity.type
_entity.pdbx_description
1 polymer ?
#
loop_
_entity_poly.entity_id
_entity_poly.type
_entity_poly.pdbx_seq_one_letter_code
_entity_poly.pdbx_strand_id
1 'polypeptide(L)'
;NRPLNGGAHIVEEVDEANPHGSIGHITACCYSPALGKHIALALVKGGKARHGTRAHVSDPLRNRFGPVEIVSNHFYDPEGTRMHG
;
A
#
# COMPACT_ATOMS: atom_id res chain seq x y z
N ASN A 1 8.28 -2.24 -9.57
CA ASN A 1 8.09 -0.82 -9.27
C ASN A 1 6.96 -0.28 -10.16
N ARG A 2 5.69 -0.51 -9.81
CA ARG A 2 4.52 -0.07 -10.58
C ARG A 2 3.74 0.98 -9.77
N PRO A 3 3.09 1.96 -10.41
CA PRO A 3 2.31 2.96 -9.69
C PRO A 3 1.06 2.36 -9.02
N LEU A 4 0.85 2.78 -7.77
CA LEU A 4 -0.35 2.54 -6.98
C LEU A 4 -1.34 3.69 -7.21
N ASN A 5 -2.64 3.43 -7.05
CA ASN A 5 -3.69 4.45 -7.21
C ASN A 5 -4.48 4.63 -5.90
N GLY A 6 -4.86 5.87 -5.60
CA GLY A 6 -5.82 6.17 -4.55
C GLY A 6 -7.18 5.51 -4.82
N GLY A 7 -7.82 5.03 -3.76
CA GLY A 7 -9.09 4.31 -3.82
C GLY A 7 -8.99 2.83 -4.17
N ALA A 8 -7.80 2.33 -4.55
CA ALA A 8 -7.62 0.90 -4.76
C ALA A 8 -7.74 0.13 -3.43
N HIS A 9 -8.37 -1.03 -3.48
CA HIS A 9 -8.63 -1.85 -2.30
C HIS A 9 -7.44 -2.74 -1.96
N ILE A 10 -7.26 -3.03 -0.67
CA ILE A 10 -6.30 -4.02 -0.18
C ILE A 10 -7.05 -5.31 0.15
N VAL A 11 -6.59 -6.42 -0.39
CA VAL A 11 -7.18 -7.77 -0.22
C VAL A 11 -6.09 -8.77 0.15
N GLU A 12 -6.44 -9.84 0.85
CA GLU A 12 -5.50 -10.92 1.16
C GLU A 12 -5.26 -11.81 -0.07
N GLU A 13 -6.34 -12.14 -0.79
CA GLU A 13 -6.33 -12.92 -2.03
C GLU A 13 -6.93 -12.12 -3.19
N VAL A 14 -6.38 -12.30 -4.39
CA VAL A 14 -6.89 -11.64 -5.61
C VAL A 14 -7.90 -12.52 -6.29
N ASP A 15 -9.08 -11.97 -6.56
CA ASP A 15 -10.06 -12.51 -7.49
C ASP A 15 -10.40 -11.41 -8.53
N GLU A 16 -9.78 -11.50 -9.71
CA GLU A 16 -9.96 -10.50 -10.77
C GLU A 16 -11.34 -10.60 -11.41
N ALA A 17 -11.94 -11.80 -11.46
CA ALA A 17 -13.22 -12.03 -12.09
C ALA A 17 -14.40 -11.59 -11.20
N ASN A 18 -14.23 -11.69 -9.88
CA ASN A 18 -15.21 -11.28 -8.90
C ASN A 18 -14.54 -10.60 -7.70
N PRO A 19 -14.14 -9.31 -7.80
CA PRO A 19 -13.43 -8.62 -6.73
C PRO A 19 -14.22 -8.56 -5.41
N HIS A 20 -13.64 -9.09 -4.33
CA HIS A 20 -14.25 -9.14 -3.00
C HIS A 20 -13.18 -9.12 -1.90
N GLY A 21 -13.58 -9.27 -0.62
CA GLY A 21 -12.63 -9.51 0.47
C GLY A 21 -11.77 -8.30 0.89
N SER A 22 -12.21 -7.07 0.59
CA SER A 22 -11.47 -5.86 0.96
C SER A 22 -11.25 -5.75 2.46
N ILE A 23 -9.98 -5.67 2.87
CA ILE A 23 -9.56 -5.38 4.25
C ILE A 23 -9.18 -3.91 4.45
N GLY A 24 -9.23 -3.09 3.40
CA GLY A 24 -8.79 -1.70 3.46
C GLY A 24 -8.73 -1.04 2.08
N HIS A 25 -8.28 0.21 2.03
CA HIS A 25 -8.05 0.93 0.78
C HIS A 25 -6.90 1.93 0.88
N ILE A 26 -6.31 2.24 -0.28
CA ILE A 26 -5.26 3.26 -0.42
C ILE A 26 -5.87 4.65 -0.32
N THR A 27 -5.35 5.48 0.58
CA THR A 27 -5.79 6.86 0.78
C THR A 27 -4.88 7.87 0.10
N ALA A 28 -3.58 7.56 -0.01
CA ALA A 28 -2.59 8.40 -0.68
C ALA A 28 -1.50 7.53 -1.31
N CYS A 29 -0.96 7.96 -2.45
CA CYS A 29 0.09 7.24 -3.16
C CYS A 29 1.00 8.23 -3.90
N CYS A 30 2.29 7.91 -3.99
CA CYS A 30 3.26 8.67 -4.79
C CYS A 30 4.43 7.79 -5.22
N TYR A 31 5.25 8.30 -6.13
CA TYR A 31 6.63 7.84 -6.26
C TYR A 31 7.49 8.58 -5.24
N SER A 32 8.30 7.85 -4.45
CA SER A 32 9.27 8.46 -3.53
C SER A 32 10.65 8.45 -4.18
N PRO A 33 11.20 9.60 -4.60
CA PRO A 33 12.56 9.67 -5.14
C PRO A 33 13.62 9.24 -4.13
N ALA A 34 13.42 9.58 -2.85
CA ALA A 34 14.34 9.23 -1.77
C ALA A 34 14.46 7.71 -1.55
N LEU A 35 13.41 6.96 -1.90
CA LEU A 35 13.37 5.48 -1.78
C LEU A 35 13.45 4.76 -3.13
N GLY A 36 13.45 5.48 -4.26
CA GLY A 36 13.46 4.92 -5.61
C GLY A 36 12.24 4.04 -5.96
N LYS A 37 11.10 4.20 -5.26
CA LYS A 37 9.94 3.30 -5.41
C LYS A 37 8.60 3.97 -5.16
N HIS A 38 7.55 3.38 -5.72
CA HIS A 38 6.18 3.74 -5.39
C HIS A 38 5.83 3.29 -3.96
N ILE A 39 5.22 4.21 -3.20
CA ILE A 39 4.73 3.97 -1.84
C ILE A 39 3.30 4.48 -1.72
N ALA A 40 2.59 3.99 -0.71
CA ALA A 40 1.22 4.39 -0.42
C ALA A 40 0.92 4.32 1.07
N LEU A 41 -0.02 5.16 1.50
CA LEU A 41 -0.71 5.05 2.78
C LEU A 41 -2.08 4.43 2.55
N ALA A 42 -2.50 3.59 3.50
CA ALA A 42 -3.77 2.89 3.44
C ALA A 42 -4.38 2.76 4.84
N LEU A 43 -5.70 2.72 4.90
CA LEU A 43 -6.43 2.29 6.09
C LEU A 43 -6.72 0.80 5.96
N VAL A 44 -6.19 -0.01 6.88
CA VAL A 44 -6.27 -1.47 6.82
C VAL A 44 -6.78 -2.04 8.15
N LYS A 45 -7.76 -2.96 8.08
CA LYS A 45 -8.30 -3.68 9.22
C LYS A 45 -7.20 -4.45 9.94
N GLY A 46 -6.95 -4.09 11.21
CA GLY A 46 -5.87 -4.67 12.00
C GLY A 46 -4.46 -4.29 11.51
N GLY A 47 -4.30 -3.19 10.77
CA GLY A 47 -3.06 -2.84 10.06
C GLY A 47 -1.78 -2.87 10.91
N LYS A 48 -1.83 -2.42 12.18
CA LYS A 48 -0.67 -2.44 13.09
C LYS A 48 -0.11 -3.85 13.32
N ALA A 49 -0.97 -4.86 13.36
CA ALA A 49 -0.58 -6.26 13.55
C ALA A 49 -0.15 -6.96 12.24
N ARG A 50 -0.27 -6.26 11.10
CA ARG A 50 -0.02 -6.79 9.75
C ARG A 50 1.30 -6.30 9.14
N HIS A 51 2.12 -5.55 9.88
CA HIS A 51 3.42 -5.11 9.38
C HIS A 51 4.30 -6.34 9.02
N GLY A 52 4.97 -6.29 7.87
CA GLY A 52 5.77 -7.38 7.29
C GLY A 52 4.96 -8.43 6.54
N THR A 53 3.63 -8.32 6.49
CA THR A 53 2.78 -9.26 5.75
C THR A 53 2.57 -8.82 4.30
N ARG A 54 2.35 -9.81 3.42
CA ARG A 54 1.99 -9.59 2.02
C ARG A 54 0.48 -9.52 1.87
N ALA A 55 0.04 -8.66 0.97
CA ALA A 55 -1.34 -8.51 0.54
C ALA A 55 -1.34 -8.16 -0.95
N HIS A 56 -2.51 -7.86 -1.49
CA HIS A 56 -2.67 -7.44 -2.87
C HIS A 56 -3.50 -6.17 -2.98
N VAL A 57 -3.21 -5.40 -4.00
CA VAL A 57 -4.06 -4.31 -4.46
C VAL A 57 -5.06 -4.85 -5.46
N SER A 58 -6.32 -4.46 -5.32
CA SER A 58 -7.43 -4.74 -6.22
C SER A 58 -8.05 -3.42 -6.66
N ASP A 59 -7.84 -3.04 -7.94
CA ASP A 59 -8.37 -1.84 -8.59
C ASP A 59 -9.07 -2.24 -9.89
N PRO A 60 -10.27 -2.85 -9.80
CA PRO A 60 -11.00 -3.34 -10.97
C PRO A 60 -11.42 -2.22 -11.92
N LEU A 61 -11.62 -0.99 -11.40
CA LEU A 61 -11.97 0.18 -12.21
C LEU A 61 -10.88 0.54 -13.25
N ARG A 62 -9.63 0.17 -12.98
CA ARG A 62 -8.48 0.41 -13.88
C ARG A 62 -7.84 -0.88 -14.37
N ASN A 63 -8.46 -2.02 -14.09
CA ASN A 63 -7.93 -3.35 -14.37
C ASN A 63 -6.48 -3.52 -13.84
N ARG A 64 -6.26 -3.15 -12.58
CA ARG A 64 -4.94 -3.25 -11.94
C ARG A 64 -5.01 -4.09 -10.68
N PHE A 65 -4.21 -5.14 -10.68
CA PHE A 65 -4.01 -6.02 -9.56
C PHE A 65 -2.51 -6.22 -9.33
N GLY A 66 -2.11 -6.45 -8.08
CA GLY A 66 -0.71 -6.74 -7.82
C GLY A 66 -0.34 -6.84 -6.36
N PRO A 67 0.81 -7.48 -6.06
CA PRO A 67 1.26 -7.69 -4.69
C PRO A 67 1.74 -6.38 -4.06
N VAL A 68 1.49 -6.25 -2.76
CA VAL A 68 2.03 -5.21 -1.88
C VAL A 68 2.46 -5.82 -0.55
N GLU A 69 3.31 -5.10 0.17
CA GLU A 69 3.70 -5.44 1.53
C GLU A 69 3.19 -4.34 2.47
N ILE A 70 2.54 -4.75 3.56
CA ILE A 70 2.12 -3.81 4.60
C ILE A 70 3.33 -3.57 5.50
N VAL A 71 3.81 -2.33 5.54
CA VAL A 71 5.01 -1.92 6.29
C VAL A 71 4.67 -0.78 7.25
N SER A 72 5.66 -0.31 8.02
CA SER A 72 5.52 0.93 8.79
C SER A 72 5.06 2.09 7.90
N ASN A 73 4.17 2.93 8.42
CA ASN A 73 3.74 4.16 7.76
C ASN A 73 4.86 5.22 7.71
N HIS A 74 5.92 5.06 8.51
CA HIS A 74 7.12 5.89 8.46
C HIS A 74 8.10 5.32 7.41
N PHE A 75 7.90 5.70 6.14
CA PHE A 75 8.70 5.19 5.03
C PHE A 75 10.12 5.76 4.95
N TYR A 76 10.32 6.98 5.44
CA TYR A 76 11.57 7.72 5.29
C TYR A 76 11.91 8.43 6.59
N ASP A 77 13.15 8.24 7.07
CA ASP A 77 13.65 8.77 8.35
C ASP A 77 12.73 8.50 9.56
N PRO A 78 12.43 7.23 9.89
CA PRO A 78 11.53 6.90 11.00
C PRO A 78 12.03 7.38 12.36
N GLU A 79 13.36 7.46 12.53
CA GLU A 79 14.01 7.91 13.76
C GLU A 79 14.21 9.43 13.82
N GLY A 80 13.85 10.17 12.76
CA GLY A 80 13.96 11.63 12.72
C GLY A 80 15.38 12.18 12.75
N THR A 81 16.37 11.38 12.31
CA THR A 81 17.80 11.75 12.36
C THR A 81 18.15 12.98 11.51
N ARG A 82 17.30 13.32 10.54
CA ARG A 82 17.53 14.44 9.61
C ARG A 82 16.74 15.70 9.99
N MET A 83 16.12 15.72 11.17
CA MET A 83 15.23 16.82 11.58
C MET A 83 15.95 18.17 11.73
N HIS A 84 17.27 18.18 11.95
CA HIS A 84 18.05 19.39 12.26
C HIS A 84 18.95 19.91 11.14
N GLY A 85 18.95 19.27 9.95
CA GLY A 85 19.81 19.65 8.82
C GLY A 85 21.06 18.80 8.70
#